data_AF-A0A3N4JTH0-F1
#
_entry.id   AF-A0A3N4JTH0-F1
#
_cell.length_a   1.000
_cell.length_b   1.000
_cell.length_c   1.000
_cell.angle_alpha   90.00
_cell.angle_beta   90.00
_cell.angle_gamma   90.00
#
_symmetry.space_group_name_H-M   'P 1'
#
loop_
_entity.id
_entity.type
_entity.pdbx_description
1 polymer ?
#
loop_
_entity_poly.entity_id
_entity_poly.type
_entity_poly.pdbx_seq_one_letter_code
_entity_poly.pdbx_strand_id
1 'polypeptide(L)'
;MSLKQLQGHSIPKLKGAGHTAGGFFIIATEIAGSPIELEELSDQERNEIVKALSDIHCHGLLHEDIRPGNILIQRYHDTFRVMFIDFAFSKSISNKEEPEKEMAILKMMLGLDPTIGNGKLRDSRLT
;
A
#
# COMPACT_ATOMS: atom_id res chain seq x y z
N MET A 1 -3.85 16.99 2.62
CA MET A 1 -4.00 15.67 1.97
C MET A 1 -4.41 14.69 3.06
N SER A 2 -5.29 13.73 2.77
CA SER A 2 -5.82 12.85 3.83
C SER A 2 -5.88 11.41 3.35
N LEU A 3 -5.59 10.46 4.26
CA LEU A 3 -5.80 9.01 4.07
C LEU A 3 -7.16 8.66 3.46
N LYS A 4 -8.19 9.51 3.69
CA LYS A 4 -9.53 9.37 3.11
C LYS A 4 -9.53 9.24 1.58
N GLN A 5 -8.60 9.88 0.86
CA GLN A 5 -8.54 9.84 -0.61
C GLN A 5 -8.01 8.49 -1.13
N LEU A 6 -7.20 7.80 -0.33
CA LEU A 6 -6.61 6.50 -0.66
C LEU A 6 -7.54 5.33 -0.33
N GLN A 7 -8.56 5.56 0.49
CA GLN A 7 -9.53 4.53 0.87
C GLN A 7 -10.29 3.99 -0.35
N GLY A 8 -10.42 2.67 -0.43
CA GLY A 8 -11.08 2.02 -1.56
C GLY A 8 -10.18 1.79 -2.78
N HIS A 9 -8.91 2.23 -2.71
CA HIS A 9 -7.90 2.00 -3.73
C HIS A 9 -6.74 1.23 -3.10
N SER A 10 -5.78 1.96 -2.53
CA SER A 10 -4.55 1.43 -1.92
C SER A 10 -4.65 1.25 -0.40
N ILE A 11 -5.74 1.69 0.24
CA ILE A 11 -6.02 1.54 1.67
C ILE A 11 -7.47 1.04 1.84
N PRO A 12 -7.77 0.17 2.82
CA PRO A 12 -9.14 -0.24 3.08
C PRO A 12 -10.05 0.94 3.47
N LYS A 13 -11.29 0.92 3.01
CA LYS A 13 -12.32 1.86 3.48
C LYS A 13 -12.54 1.71 4.98
N LEU A 14 -12.41 2.81 5.73
CA LEU A 14 -12.82 2.90 7.13
C LEU A 14 -14.35 2.83 7.20
N LYS A 15 -14.87 1.84 7.94
CA LYS A 15 -16.30 1.64 8.15
C LYS A 15 -16.77 2.21 9.48
N GLY A 16 -15.89 2.25 10.47
CA GLY A 16 -16.15 2.86 11.76
C GLY A 16 -14.95 2.77 12.68
N ALA A 17 -14.98 3.55 13.75
CA ALA A 17 -14.03 3.46 14.84
C ALA A 17 -14.74 3.80 16.15
N GLY A 18 -14.28 3.25 17.27
CA GLY A 18 -14.90 3.47 18.57
C GLY A 18 -14.15 2.80 19.71
N HIS A 19 -14.71 2.90 20.92
CA HIS A 19 -14.14 2.29 22.12
C HIS A 19 -15.06 1.18 22.63
N THR A 20 -14.45 0.12 23.17
CA THR A 20 -15.16 -0.88 23.97
C THR A 20 -15.31 -0.41 25.41
N ALA A 21 -16.25 -0.99 26.15
CA ALA A 21 -16.39 -0.75 27.59
C ALA A 21 -15.12 -1.10 28.39
N GLY A 22 -14.25 -1.96 27.86
CA GLY A 22 -12.96 -2.34 28.44
C GLY A 22 -11.79 -1.42 28.08
N GLY A 23 -12.04 -0.29 27.40
CA GLY A 23 -11.00 0.70 27.06
C GLY A 23 -10.24 0.42 25.77
N PHE A 24 -10.52 -0.67 25.06
CA PHE A 24 -9.91 -0.92 23.74
C PHE A 24 -10.49 0.01 22.68
N PHE A 25 -9.62 0.59 21.86
CA PHE A 25 -10.02 1.26 20.63
C PHE A 25 -10.12 0.23 19.49
N ILE A 26 -11.22 0.26 18.74
CA ILE A 26 -11.47 -0.63 17.61
C ILE A 26 -11.59 0.23 16.37
N ILE A 27 -10.95 -0.23 15.29
CA ILE A 27 -11.11 0.28 13.95
C ILE A 27 -11.70 -0.86 13.11
N ALA A 28 -12.79 -0.56 12.40
CA ALA A 28 -13.41 -1.49 11.47
C ALA A 28 -13.22 -0.98 10.04
N THR A 29 -12.71 -1.83 9.15
CA THR A 29 -12.50 -1.52 7.73
C THR A 29 -13.28 -2.48 6.83
N GLU A 30 -13.29 -2.21 5.52
CA GLU A 30 -13.70 -3.21 4.54
C GLU A 30 -12.78 -4.45 4.60
N ILE A 31 -13.35 -5.60 4.23
CA ILE A 31 -12.57 -6.82 4.02
C ILE A 31 -11.68 -6.59 2.80
N ALA A 32 -10.36 -6.74 2.99
CA ALA A 32 -9.35 -6.35 2.03
C ALA A 32 -8.46 -7.51 1.54
N GLY A 33 -8.89 -8.75 1.80
CA GLY A 33 -8.13 -9.95 1.48
C GLY A 33 -7.26 -10.44 2.65
N SER A 34 -6.20 -11.14 2.31
CA SER A 34 -5.26 -11.73 3.27
C SER A 34 -3.87 -11.12 3.08
N PRO A 35 -2.99 -11.16 4.11
CA PRO A 35 -1.58 -10.82 3.95
C PRO A 35 -0.94 -11.52 2.75
N ILE A 36 -0.03 -10.84 2.07
CA ILE A 36 0.70 -11.43 0.95
C ILE A 36 1.68 -12.51 1.45
N GLU A 37 1.81 -13.57 0.66
CA GLU A 37 2.87 -14.57 0.78
C GLU A 37 3.81 -14.37 -0.42
N LEU A 38 5.09 -14.10 -0.18
CA LEU A 38 6.01 -13.61 -1.20
C LEU A 38 6.24 -14.62 -2.33
N GLU A 39 6.17 -15.91 -2.02
CA GLU A 39 6.38 -17.03 -2.94
C GLU A 39 5.20 -17.22 -3.91
N GLU A 40 4.01 -16.70 -3.57
CA GLU A 40 2.78 -16.84 -4.36
C GLU A 40 2.50 -15.64 -5.27
N LEU A 41 3.33 -14.60 -5.23
CA LEU A 41 3.12 -13.39 -6.01
C LEU A 41 3.61 -13.53 -7.46
N SER A 42 2.70 -13.27 -8.39
CA SER A 42 3.01 -13.03 -9.80
C SER A 42 3.70 -11.67 -10.00
N ASP A 43 4.37 -11.51 -11.14
CA ASP A 43 5.02 -10.23 -11.50
C ASP A 43 4.02 -9.07 -11.59
N GLN A 44 2.78 -9.33 -12.02
CA GLN A 44 1.72 -8.33 -12.06
C GLN A 44 1.35 -7.84 -10.67
N GLU A 45 1.25 -8.76 -9.70
CA GLU A 45 0.93 -8.43 -8.31
C GLU A 45 2.07 -7.65 -7.66
N ARG A 46 3.33 -8.04 -7.90
CA ARG A 46 4.51 -7.28 -7.42
C ARG A 46 4.50 -5.85 -7.94
N ASN A 47 4.21 -5.67 -9.22
CA ASN A 47 4.14 -4.35 -9.84
C ASN A 47 2.98 -3.50 -9.27
N GLU A 48 1.82 -4.10 -9.00
CA GLU A 48 0.71 -3.36 -8.40
C GLU A 48 0.99 -2.99 -6.93
N ILE A 49 1.73 -3.82 -6.17
CA ILE A 49 2.19 -3.47 -4.81
C ILE A 49 3.09 -2.23 -4.85
N VAL A 50 4.04 -2.19 -5.79
CA VAL A 50 4.91 -1.01 -6.02
C VAL A 50 4.08 0.23 -6.36
N LYS A 51 3.09 0.09 -7.23
CA LYS A 51 2.20 1.18 -7.61
C LYS A 51 1.34 1.66 -6.43
N ALA A 52 0.79 0.76 -5.65
CA ALA A 52 -0.01 1.09 -4.47
C ALA A 52 0.79 1.88 -3.42
N LEU A 53 2.06 1.51 -3.18
CA LEU A 53 2.94 2.31 -2.31
C LEU A 53 3.28 3.67 -2.93
N SER A 54 3.53 3.71 -4.24
CA SER A 54 3.77 4.97 -4.96
C SER A 54 2.58 5.91 -4.84
N ASP A 55 1.34 5.39 -4.86
CA ASP A 55 0.14 6.20 -4.66
C ASP A 55 0.06 6.79 -3.25
N ILE A 56 0.46 6.03 -2.23
CA ILE A 56 0.58 6.51 -0.84
C ILE A 56 1.62 7.65 -0.77
N HIS A 57 2.79 7.46 -1.38
CA HIS A 57 3.85 8.48 -1.45
C HIS A 57 3.39 9.75 -2.17
N CYS A 58 2.67 9.62 -3.29
CA CYS A 58 2.11 10.75 -4.03
C CYS A 58 1.12 11.59 -3.21
N HIS A 59 0.52 11.00 -2.18
CA HIS A 59 -0.34 11.71 -1.21
C HIS A 59 0.42 12.29 -0.01
N GLY A 60 1.75 12.28 -0.06
CA GLY A 60 2.62 12.91 0.92
C GLY A 60 2.84 12.10 2.19
N LEU A 61 2.60 10.78 2.16
CA LEU A 61 2.72 9.89 3.31
C LEU A 61 3.77 8.80 3.09
N LEU A 62 4.45 8.43 4.17
CA LEU A 62 5.26 7.23 4.28
C LEU A 62 4.49 6.20 5.11
N HIS A 63 4.67 4.91 4.82
CA HIS A 63 4.05 3.85 5.60
C HIS A 63 4.85 3.53 6.87
N GLU A 64 6.19 3.52 6.75
CA GLU A 64 7.24 3.24 7.73
C GLU A 64 7.29 1.79 8.25
N ASP A 65 6.27 0.96 8.00
CA ASP A 65 6.28 -0.47 8.35
C ASP A 65 6.01 -1.38 7.13
N ILE A 66 6.98 -1.43 6.20
CA ILE A 66 6.91 -2.27 5.00
C ILE A 66 7.24 -3.73 5.34
N ARG A 67 6.22 -4.59 5.28
CA ARG A 67 6.33 -6.03 5.50
C ARG A 67 5.16 -6.78 4.87
N PRO A 68 5.28 -8.10 4.60
CA PRO A 68 4.21 -8.89 3.98
C PRO A 68 2.88 -8.83 4.77
N GLY A 69 2.97 -8.84 6.11
CA GLY A 69 1.81 -8.75 7.01
C GLY A 69 0.96 -7.48 6.86
N ASN A 70 1.53 -6.40 6.34
CA ASN A 70 0.87 -5.09 6.21
C ASN A 70 0.39 -4.81 4.78
N ILE A 71 0.53 -5.78 3.88
CA ILE A 71 0.09 -5.68 2.50
C ILE A 71 -0.91 -6.80 2.28
N LEU A 72 -2.16 -6.43 2.05
CA LEU A 72 -3.24 -7.36 1.79
C LEU A 72 -3.45 -7.51 0.29
N ILE A 73 -3.71 -8.74 -0.14
CA ILE A 73 -4.11 -9.05 -1.50
C ILE A 73 -5.45 -9.79 -1.51
N GLN A 74 -6.32 -9.37 -2.42
CA GLN A 74 -7.60 -10.01 -2.66
C GLN A 74 -7.72 -10.37 -4.13
N ARG A 75 -7.83 -11.67 -4.42
CA ARG A 75 -7.94 -12.21 -5.78
C ARG A 75 -9.40 -12.53 -6.10
N TYR A 76 -9.86 -12.11 -7.26
CA TYR A 76 -11.20 -12.34 -7.79
C TYR A 76 -11.12 -12.72 -9.28
N HIS A 77 -11.31 -14.00 -9.58
CA HIS A 77 -11.15 -14.55 -10.93
C HIS A 77 -9.81 -14.10 -11.54
N ASP A 78 -9.85 -13.35 -12.64
CA ASP A 78 -8.68 -12.85 -13.37
C ASP A 78 -8.19 -11.48 -12.90
N THR A 79 -8.71 -10.98 -11.78
CA THR A 79 -8.37 -9.66 -11.23
C THR A 79 -7.92 -9.78 -9.78
N PHE A 80 -7.16 -8.79 -9.31
CA PHE A 80 -6.75 -8.71 -7.92
C PHE A 80 -6.72 -7.24 -7.45
N ARG A 81 -6.75 -7.05 -6.14
CA ARG A 81 -6.60 -5.75 -5.48
C ARG A 81 -5.58 -5.85 -4.36
N VAL A 82 -4.71 -4.85 -4.29
CA VAL A 82 -3.67 -4.71 -3.26
C VAL A 82 -4.03 -3.54 -2.35
N MET A 83 -3.86 -3.72 -1.05
CA MET A 83 -4.10 -2.68 -0.05
C MET A 83 -3.05 -2.71 1.05
N PHE A 84 -2.57 -1.54 1.46
CA PHE A 84 -1.73 -1.37 2.64
C PHE A 84 -2.60 -1.18 3.89
N ILE A 85 -2.16 -1.76 5.00
CA ILE A 85 -2.78 -1.64 6.32
C ILE A 85 -1.73 -1.32 7.38
N ASP A 86 -2.20 -0.94 8.56
CA ASP A 86 -1.37 -0.60 9.71
C ASP A 86 -0.48 0.64 9.49
N PHE A 87 -1.13 1.80 9.59
CA PHE A 87 -0.49 3.11 9.46
C PHE A 87 -0.02 3.66 10.83
N ALA A 88 0.17 2.81 11.84
CA ALA A 88 0.53 3.25 13.20
C ALA A 88 1.88 4.01 13.25
N PHE A 89 2.80 3.69 12.34
CA PHE A 89 4.10 4.36 12.21
C PHE A 89 4.16 5.40 11.09
N SER A 90 3.07 5.58 10.35
CA SER A 90 3.04 6.46 9.19
C SER A 90 3.33 7.91 9.55
N LYS A 91 3.98 8.62 8.63
CA LYS A 91 4.31 10.03 8.80
C LYS A 91 4.24 10.79 7.47
N SER A 92 4.14 12.10 7.56
CA SER A 92 4.23 12.97 6.38
C SER A 92 5.65 12.97 5.82
N ILE A 93 5.77 12.92 4.50
CA ILE A 93 7.04 13.08 3.81
C ILE A 93 7.60 14.48 4.09
N SER A 94 8.84 14.54 4.54
CA SER A 94 9.55 15.77 4.88
C SER A 94 10.63 16.14 3.85
N ASN A 95 11.14 15.15 3.11
CA ASN A 95 12.15 15.33 2.08
C ASN A 95 12.03 14.26 0.98
N LYS A 96 12.72 14.46 -0.14
CA LYS A 96 12.59 13.59 -1.33
C LYS A 96 13.22 12.21 -1.18
N GLU A 97 14.16 12.03 -0.25
CA GLU A 97 14.89 10.76 -0.10
C GLU A 97 14.07 9.71 0.67
N GLU A 98 13.17 10.14 1.56
CA GLU A 98 12.36 9.22 2.36
C GLU A 98 11.50 8.25 1.52
N PRO A 99 10.68 8.72 0.55
CA PRO A 99 9.89 7.81 -0.28
C PRO A 99 10.77 6.91 -1.16
N GLU A 100 11.93 7.40 -1.62
CA GLU A 100 12.89 6.60 -2.40
C GLU A 100 13.47 5.44 -1.56
N LYS A 101 13.84 5.73 -0.30
CA LYS A 101 14.35 4.72 0.64
C LYS A 101 13.28 3.67 0.97
N GLU A 102 12.06 4.12 1.27
CA GLU A 102 10.95 3.19 1.56
C GLU A 102 10.60 2.32 0.35
N MET A 103 10.59 2.91 -0.86
CA MET A 103 10.37 2.18 -2.10
C MET A 103 11.47 1.15 -2.38
N ALA A 104 12.72 1.47 -2.08
CA ALA A 104 13.84 0.53 -2.21
C ALA A 104 13.68 -0.68 -1.28
N ILE A 105 13.25 -0.46 -0.02
CA ILE A 105 12.95 -1.53 0.94
C ILE A 105 11.86 -2.45 0.38
N LEU A 106 10.77 -1.88 -0.13
CA LEU A 106 9.69 -2.66 -0.74
C LEU A 106 10.20 -3.50 -1.93
N LYS A 107 10.96 -2.90 -2.84
CA LYS A 107 11.48 -3.59 -4.03
C LYS A 107 12.41 -4.74 -3.65
N MET A 108 13.32 -4.52 -2.69
CA MET A 108 14.18 -5.58 -2.17
C MET A 108 13.37 -6.73 -1.56
N MET A 109 12.35 -6.42 -0.75
CA MET A 109 11.46 -7.43 -0.18
C MET A 109 10.71 -8.23 -1.26
N LEU A 110 10.31 -7.58 -2.35
CA LEU A 110 9.64 -8.21 -3.49
C LEU A 110 10.61 -8.90 -4.47
N GLY A 111 11.93 -8.90 -4.22
CA GLY A 111 12.92 -9.48 -5.13
C GLY A 111 13.07 -8.71 -6.45
N LEU A 112 12.72 -7.42 -6.48
CA LEU A 112 12.84 -6.53 -7.62
C LEU A 112 14.12 -5.68 -7.53
N ASP A 113 14.60 -5.19 -8.67
CA ASP A 113 15.75 -4.26 -8.71
C ASP A 113 15.35 -2.88 -8.14
N PRO A 114 15.96 -2.43 -7.01
CA PRO A 114 15.64 -1.15 -6.39
C PRO A 114 16.10 0.06 -7.21
N THR A 115 17.01 -0.11 -8.17
CA THR A 115 17.60 0.97 -8.98
C THR A 115 16.74 1.35 -10.19
N ILE A 116 15.82 0.48 -10.61
CA ILE A 116 14.90 0.75 -11.71
C ILE A 116 13.78 1.67 -11.20
N GLY A 117 13.73 2.90 -11.72
CA GLY A 117 12.68 3.87 -11.39
C GLY A 117 11.29 3.35 -11.74
N ASN A 118 10.26 3.85 -11.04
CA ASN A 118 8.86 3.56 -11.37
C ASN A 118 8.59 4.18 -12.74
N GLY A 119 8.71 3.40 -13.81
CA GLY A 119 8.59 3.89 -15.18
C GLY A 119 7.35 4.78 -15.31
N LYS A 120 7.50 5.92 -15.99
CA LYS A 120 6.38 6.75 -16.46
C LYS A 120 5.44 5.86 -17.27
N LEU A 121 4.46 5.25 -16.62
CA LEU A 121 3.19 4.88 -17.24
C LEU A 121 2.40 6.18 -17.39
N ARG A 122 2.89 7.05 -18.28
CA ARG A 122 2.04 8.09 -18.87
C ARG A 122 1.06 7.33 -19.74
N ASP A 123 -0.21 7.41 -19.37
CA ASP A 123 -1.34 6.99 -20.19
C ASP A 123 -1.17 7.54 -21.60
N SER A 124 -0.76 6.68 -22.53
CA SER A 124 -0.74 6.96 -23.96
C SER A 124 -2.13 6.66 -24.53
N ARG A 125 -3.15 7.34 -24.00
CA ARG A 125 -4.51 7.39 -24.58
C ARG A 125 -5.13 8.77 -24.40
N LEU A 126 -4.50 9.77 -25.02
CA LEU A 126 -5.18 10.98 -25.49
C LEU A 126 -4.58 11.34 -26.86
N THR A 127 -5.14 10.74 -27.91
CA THR A 127 -5.24 11.33 -29.25
C THR A 127 -6.68 11.79 -29.42
#